data_AF-A0A953MIW7-F1
#
_entry.id   AF-A0A953MIW7-F1
#
_cell.length_a   1.000
_cell.length_b   1.000
_cell.length_c   1.000
_cell.angle_alpha   90.00
_cell.angle_beta   90.00
_cell.angle_gamma   90.00
#
_symmetry.space_group_name_H-M   'P 1'
#
loop_
_entity.id
_entity.type
_entity.pdbx_description
1 polymer ?
#
loop_
_entity_poly.entity_id
_entity_poly.type
_entity_poly.pdbx_seq_one_letter_code
_entity_poly.pdbx_strand_id
1 'polypeptide(L)'
;MQIEEQHGKISIYNPGKVDAVHFAQGVRRLKAAFPKLQKSWFDLLDEMLDEVNFSNQKFKDAVMHLIKTCPYPEPTLASLLNYDKTVKSFTYEEVLEHNNRFPNTMRNFKEIEKGKWIRCEDEKLFAP
;
A
#
# COMPACT_ATOMS: atom_id res chain seq x y z
N MET A 1 -18.18 -28.77 -4.20
CA MET A 1 -16.75 -28.46 -3.97
C MET A 1 -16.63 -26.95 -4.06
N GLN A 2 -16.53 -26.25 -2.93
CA GLN A 2 -16.34 -24.79 -2.92
C GLN A 2 -14.87 -24.56 -3.21
N ILE A 3 -14.57 -24.02 -4.40
CA ILE A 3 -13.23 -23.56 -4.73
C ILE A 3 -13.08 -22.24 -3.97
N GLU A 4 -12.29 -22.21 -2.89
CA GLU A 4 -11.89 -20.96 -2.27
C GLU A 4 -11.10 -20.16 -3.30
N GLU A 5 -11.69 -19.09 -3.80
CA GLU A 5 -11.04 -18.20 -4.76
C GLU A 5 -9.78 -17.59 -4.09
N GLN A 6 -8.60 -18.15 -4.37
CA GLN A 6 -7.31 -17.68 -3.86
C GLN A 6 -6.84 -16.44 -4.64
N HIS A 7 -7.50 -15.33 -4.35
CA HIS A 7 -7.15 -14.07 -4.99
C HIS A 7 -5.83 -13.51 -4.45
N GLY A 8 -4.96 -13.08 -5.37
CA GLY A 8 -3.77 -12.32 -5.01
C GLY A 8 -4.13 -10.90 -4.54
N LYS A 9 -3.16 -10.23 -3.90
CA LYS A 9 -3.22 -8.80 -3.58
C LYS A 9 -2.02 -8.12 -4.21
N ILE A 10 -2.24 -6.94 -4.79
CA ILE A 10 -1.17 -6.09 -5.34
C ILE A 10 -1.23 -4.72 -4.67
N SER A 11 -0.07 -4.19 -4.27
CA SER A 11 0.04 -2.85 -3.71
C SER A 11 -0.29 -1.81 -4.78
N ILE A 12 -1.03 -0.77 -4.41
CA ILE A 12 -1.31 0.36 -5.33
C ILE A 12 -0.12 1.32 -5.45
N TYR A 13 0.89 1.17 -4.59
CA TYR A 13 2.04 2.05 -4.53
C TYR A 13 3.15 1.53 -5.42
N ASN A 14 3.69 2.41 -6.26
CA ASN A 14 4.93 2.10 -6.97
C ASN A 14 6.11 2.04 -5.97
N PRO A 15 7.06 1.13 -6.18
CA PRO A 15 8.30 1.11 -5.41
C PRO A 15 9.06 2.42 -5.62
N GLY A 16 9.75 2.89 -4.58
CA GLY A 16 10.49 4.13 -4.67
C GLY A 16 11.30 4.42 -3.41
N LYS A 17 11.78 5.65 -3.31
CA LYS A 17 12.49 6.14 -2.14
C LYS A 17 11.78 7.37 -1.60
N VAL A 18 11.75 7.51 -0.28
CA VAL A 18 11.27 8.74 0.36
C VAL A 18 12.34 9.81 0.21
N ASP A 19 12.00 10.94 -0.41
CA ASP A 19 12.92 12.07 -0.48
C ASP A 19 12.95 12.85 0.84
N ALA A 20 14.01 13.63 1.04
CA ALA A 20 14.21 14.40 2.28
C ALA A 20 13.05 15.37 2.59
N VAL A 21 12.36 15.89 1.57
CA VAL A 21 11.24 16.82 1.76
C VAL A 21 10.03 16.08 2.30
N HIS A 22 9.67 14.96 1.70
CA HIS A 22 8.55 14.12 2.15
C HIS A 22 8.84 13.51 3.52
N PHE A 23 10.07 13.07 3.76
CA PHE A 23 10.50 12.59 5.07
C PHE A 23 10.32 13.67 6.15
N ALA A 24 10.88 14.86 5.94
CA ALA A 24 10.76 15.98 6.89
C ALA A 24 9.29 16.37 7.16
N GLN A 25 8.45 16.38 6.12
CA GLN A 25 7.01 16.64 6.27
C GLN A 25 6.31 15.55 7.11
N GLY A 26 6.62 14.27 6.88
CA GLY A 26 6.05 13.17 7.65
C GLY A 26 6.50 13.21 9.10
N VAL A 27 7.80 13.39 9.35
CA VAL A 27 8.37 13.54 10.70
C VAL A 27 7.73 14.71 11.44
N ARG A 28 7.53 15.86 10.77
CA ARG A 28 6.85 17.02 11.39
C ARG A 28 5.43 16.65 11.86
N ARG A 29 4.67 15.91 11.06
CA ARG A 29 3.31 15.46 11.44
C ARG A 29 3.35 14.46 12.59
N LEU A 30 4.26 13.49 12.53
CA LEU A 30 4.44 12.49 13.59
C LEU A 30 4.84 13.14 14.92
N LYS A 31 5.77 14.11 14.93
CA LYS A 31 6.14 14.85 16.14
C LYS A 31 4.98 15.66 16.72
N ALA A 32 4.12 16.22 15.87
CA ALA A 32 2.94 16.95 16.31
C ALA A 32 1.87 16.03 16.93
N ALA A 33 1.68 14.83 16.38
CA ALA A 33 0.72 13.84 16.88
C ALA A 33 1.25 13.05 18.09
N PHE A 34 2.55 12.75 18.11
CA PHE A 34 3.22 11.89 19.08
C PHE A 34 4.46 12.59 19.68
N PRO A 35 4.28 13.61 20.53
CA PRO A 35 5.37 14.48 21.00
C PRO A 35 6.38 13.78 21.92
N LYS A 36 6.07 12.59 22.43
CA LYS A 36 6.93 11.81 23.32
C LYS A 36 7.95 10.94 22.58
N LEU A 37 7.83 10.80 21.26
CA LEU A 37 8.75 9.99 20.46
C LEU A 37 10.17 10.59 20.48
N GLN A 38 11.14 9.72 20.77
CA GLN A 38 12.55 10.10 20.84
C GLN A 38 13.14 10.35 19.45
N LYS A 39 14.22 11.14 19.39
CA LYS A 39 14.93 11.41 18.12
C LYS A 39 15.39 10.12 17.43
N SER A 40 15.93 9.18 18.20
CA SER A 40 16.41 7.87 17.71
C SER A 40 15.33 7.06 16.98
N TRP A 41 14.06 7.24 17.34
CA TRP A 41 12.95 6.60 16.63
C TRP A 41 12.84 7.07 15.18
N PHE A 42 13.06 8.38 14.94
CA PHE A 42 13.03 8.96 13.60
C PHE A 42 14.28 8.65 12.80
N ASP A 43 15.44 8.57 13.45
CA ASP A 43 16.70 8.16 12.80
C ASP A 43 16.55 6.72 12.28
N LEU A 44 16.01 5.80 13.10
CA LEU A 44 15.73 4.42 12.69
C LEU A 44 14.63 4.33 11.61
N LEU A 45 13.63 5.21 11.65
CA LEU A 45 12.62 5.27 10.59
C LEU A 45 13.25 5.58 9.22
N ASP A 46 14.19 6.52 9.16
CA ASP A 46 14.85 6.90 7.90
C ASP A 46 15.61 5.71 7.30
N GLU A 47 16.40 5.02 8.13
CA GLU A 47 17.13 3.80 7.75
C GLU A 47 16.19 2.71 7.21
N MET A 48 15.10 2.42 7.94
CA MET A 48 14.17 1.37 7.54
C MET A 48 13.39 1.71 6.27
N LEU A 49 13.03 2.99 6.04
CA LEU A 49 12.32 3.41 4.83
C LEU A 49 13.17 3.18 3.57
N ASP A 50 14.48 3.38 3.68
CA ASP A 50 15.44 3.10 2.61
C ASP A 50 15.56 1.59 2.33
N GLU A 51 15.51 0.74 3.35
CA GLU A 51 15.57 -0.73 3.18
C GLU A 51 14.34 -1.30 2.47
N VAL A 52 13.14 -0.73 2.74
CA VAL A 52 11.87 -1.30 2.25
C VAL A 52 11.35 -0.66 0.95
N ASN A 53 12.14 0.18 0.28
CA ASN A 53 11.75 0.91 -0.94
C ASN A 53 10.38 1.62 -0.80
N PHE A 54 10.20 2.34 0.31
CA PHE A 54 8.97 3.07 0.58
C PHE A 54 8.88 4.30 -0.34
N SER A 55 7.82 4.43 -1.13
CA SER A 55 7.61 5.62 -1.96
C SER A 55 7.05 6.80 -1.16
N ASN A 56 7.29 8.02 -1.66
CA ASN A 56 6.77 9.27 -1.08
C ASN A 56 5.26 9.22 -0.78
N GLN A 57 4.47 8.72 -1.74
CA GLN A 57 3.02 8.66 -1.61
C GLN A 57 2.59 7.62 -0.57
N LYS A 58 3.27 6.46 -0.52
CA LYS A 58 3.06 5.45 0.52
C LYS A 58 3.40 6.00 1.91
N PHE A 59 4.52 6.73 2.03
CA PHE A 59 4.94 7.35 3.30
C PHE A 59 3.93 8.36 3.83
N LYS A 60 3.49 9.28 2.97
CA LYS A 60 2.48 10.28 3.31
C LYS A 60 1.19 9.64 3.81
N ASP A 61 0.70 8.62 3.10
CA ASP A 61 -0.51 7.91 3.45
C ASP A 61 -0.35 7.07 4.73
N ALA A 62 0.79 6.40 4.91
CA ALA A 62 1.12 5.62 6.11
C ALA A 62 1.12 6.50 7.36
N VAL A 63 1.78 7.67 7.29
CA VAL A 63 1.80 8.65 8.38
C VAL A 63 0.39 9.12 8.70
N MET A 64 -0.40 9.47 7.69
CA MET A 64 -1.77 9.95 7.89
C MET A 64 -2.68 8.87 8.48
N HIS A 65 -2.51 7.62 8.05
CA HIS A 65 -3.25 6.48 8.59
C HIS A 65 -2.88 6.25 10.05
N LEU A 66 -1.58 6.16 10.33
CA LEU A 66 -1.06 5.94 11.69
C LEU A 66 -1.56 7.01 12.67
N ILE A 67 -1.53 8.29 12.29
CA ILE A 67 -2.05 9.37 13.15
C ILE A 67 -3.54 9.16 13.49
N LYS A 68 -4.32 8.59 12.58
CA LYS A 68 -5.76 8.37 12.78
C LYS A 68 -6.08 7.08 13.52
N THR A 69 -5.28 6.04 13.37
CA THR A 69 -5.60 4.68 13.81
C THR A 69 -4.69 4.14 14.91
N CYS A 70 -3.63 4.87 15.28
CA CYS A 70 -2.66 4.42 16.28
C CYS A 70 -3.37 4.02 17.58
N PRO A 71 -3.28 2.74 17.98
CA PRO A 71 -3.74 2.34 19.30
C PRO A 71 -2.83 2.99 20.36
N TYR A 72 -3.44 3.46 21.45
CA TYR A 72 -2.71 4.02 22.59
C TYR A 72 -1.80 2.95 23.22
N PRO A 73 -0.59 3.27 23.73
CA PRO A 73 -0.06 4.62 23.98
C PRO A 73 0.84 5.22 22.90
N GLU A 74 1.58 4.42 22.13
CA GLU A 74 2.60 4.93 21.20
C GLU A 74 2.69 4.08 19.92
N PRO A 75 2.96 4.72 18.76
CA PRO A 75 3.13 4.00 17.50
C PRO A 75 4.44 3.21 17.46
N THR A 76 4.39 2.02 16.87
CA THR A 76 5.59 1.25 16.51
C THR A 76 6.01 1.55 15.08
N LEU A 77 7.31 1.43 14.76
CA LEU A 77 7.80 1.53 13.37
C LEU A 77 7.10 0.52 12.46
N ALA A 78 6.87 -0.70 12.96
CA ALA A 78 6.12 -1.74 12.25
C ALA A 78 4.71 -1.29 11.87
N SER A 79 4.02 -0.50 12.71
CA SER A 79 2.68 0.01 12.40
C SER A 79 2.69 0.97 11.19
N LEU A 80 3.79 1.68 10.99
CA LEU A 80 3.99 2.53 9.82
C LEU A 80 4.45 1.73 8.61
N LEU A 81 5.45 0.87 8.77
CA LEU A 81 6.08 0.14 7.67
C LEU A 81 5.19 -0.97 7.08
N ASN A 82 4.33 -1.58 7.90
CA ASN A 82 3.36 -2.56 7.44
C ASN A 82 2.14 -1.94 6.78
N TYR A 83 2.02 -0.60 6.77
CA TYR A 83 0.93 0.05 6.07
C TYR A 83 1.05 -0.21 4.57
N ASP A 84 -0.02 -0.73 3.98
CA ASP A 84 -0.14 -0.90 2.55
C ASP A 84 -1.60 -0.79 2.13
N LYS A 85 -1.84 -0.17 0.98
CA LYS A 85 -3.15 -0.22 0.31
C LYS A 85 -3.00 -1.20 -0.83
N THR A 86 -3.81 -2.24 -0.80
CA THR A 86 -3.80 -3.28 -1.82
C THR A 86 -5.14 -3.35 -2.52
N VAL A 87 -5.12 -3.73 -3.79
CA VAL A 87 -6.31 -4.13 -4.52
C VAL A 87 -6.24 -5.63 -4.81
N LYS A 88 -7.40 -6.17 -5.13
CA LYS A 88 -7.55 -7.57 -5.50
C LYS A 88 -6.93 -7.79 -6.88
N SER A 89 -5.99 -8.72 -6.97
CA SER A 89 -5.43 -9.16 -8.24
C SER A 89 -5.98 -10.54 -8.61
N PHE A 90 -6.11 -10.76 -9.90
CA PHE A 90 -6.63 -11.97 -10.52
C PHE A 90 -5.57 -12.56 -11.43
N THR A 91 -5.47 -13.87 -11.45
CA THR A 91 -4.76 -14.62 -12.47
C THR A 91 -5.54 -14.63 -13.77
N TYR A 92 -4.85 -14.94 -14.88
CA TYR A 92 -5.53 -15.08 -16.17
C TYR A 92 -6.64 -16.16 -16.13
N GLU A 93 -6.41 -17.26 -15.42
CA GLU A 93 -7.40 -18.34 -15.25
C GLU A 93 -8.65 -17.86 -14.51
N GLU A 94 -8.49 -17.09 -13.42
CA GLU A 94 -9.62 -16.49 -12.69
C GLU A 94 -10.39 -15.50 -13.56
N VAL A 95 -9.71 -14.70 -14.40
CA VAL A 95 -10.37 -13.80 -15.35
C VAL A 95 -11.17 -14.59 -16.38
N LEU A 96 -10.62 -15.69 -16.92
CA LEU A 96 -11.32 -16.55 -17.86
C LEU A 96 -12.52 -17.24 -17.22
N GLU A 97 -12.39 -17.76 -15.99
CA GLU A 97 -13.49 -18.36 -15.24
C GLU A 97 -14.60 -17.31 -15.01
N HIS A 98 -14.22 -16.09 -14.64
CA HIS A 98 -15.17 -15.00 -14.46
C HIS A 98 -15.89 -14.66 -15.76
N ASN A 99 -15.17 -14.66 -16.89
CA ASN A 99 -15.77 -14.44 -18.21
C ASN A 99 -16.68 -15.60 -18.68
N ASN A 100 -16.35 -16.85 -18.33
CA ASN A 100 -17.21 -18.00 -18.61
C ASN A 100 -18.50 -17.94 -17.80
N ARG A 101 -18.43 -17.50 -16.54
CA ARG A 101 -19.59 -17.33 -15.67
C ARG A 101 -20.44 -16.11 -16.03
N PHE A 102 -19.78 -15.03 -16.45
CA PHE A 102 -20.39 -13.77 -16.88
C PHE A 102 -19.81 -13.35 -18.24
N PRO A 103 -20.49 -13.68 -19.35
CA PRO A 103 -19.98 -13.40 -20.69
C PRO A 103 -19.65 -11.93 -20.92
N ASN A 104 -18.57 -11.66 -21.66
CA ASN A 104 -18.08 -10.31 -22.02
C ASN A 104 -17.57 -9.45 -20.84
N THR A 105 -17.16 -10.08 -19.73
CA THR A 105 -16.56 -9.36 -18.59
C THR A 105 -15.06 -9.22 -18.67
N MET A 106 -14.37 -9.96 -19.56
CA MET A 106 -12.91 -9.87 -19.72
C MET A 106 -12.42 -8.44 -19.98
N ARG A 107 -13.18 -7.63 -20.72
CA ARG A 107 -12.88 -6.20 -20.97
C ARG A 107 -12.84 -5.32 -19.71
N ASN A 108 -13.41 -5.82 -18.61
CA ASN A 108 -13.42 -5.13 -17.31
C ASN A 108 -12.14 -5.44 -16.52
N PHE A 109 -11.23 -6.25 -17.05
CA PHE A 109 -9.95 -6.55 -16.44
C PHE A 109 -8.82 -5.98 -17.28
N LYS A 110 -7.76 -5.55 -16.60
CA LYS A 110 -6.55 -5.03 -17.19
C LYS A 110 -5.33 -5.67 -16.53
N GLU A 111 -4.39 -6.11 -17.35
CA GLU A 111 -3.10 -6.62 -16.88
C GLU A 111 -2.20 -5.43 -16.48
N ILE A 112 -1.68 -5.47 -15.25
CA ILE A 112 -0.81 -4.42 -14.68
C ILE A 112 0.62 -4.90 -14.55
N GLU A 113 0.79 -6.18 -14.22
CA GLU A 113 2.05 -6.89 -14.24
C GLU A 113 1.83 -8.24 -14.91
N LYS A 114 2.88 -8.84 -15.46
CA LYS A 114 2.79 -10.13 -16.17
C LYS A 114 2.06 -11.18 -15.32
N GLY A 115 0.90 -11.63 -15.80
CA GLY A 115 0.06 -12.64 -15.14
C GLY A 115 -0.82 -12.11 -14.00
N LYS A 116 -0.79 -10.81 -13.69
CA LYS A 116 -1.63 -10.17 -12.67
C LYS A 116 -2.58 -9.16 -13.31
N TRP A 117 -3.86 -9.45 -13.18
CA TRP A 117 -4.96 -8.66 -13.69
C TRP A 117 -5.66 -7.96 -12.53
N ILE A 118 -6.11 -6.73 -12.74
CA ILE A 118 -7.01 -6.02 -11.82
C ILE A 118 -8.29 -5.66 -12.56
N ARG A 119 -9.31 -5.23 -11.84
CA ARG A 119 -10.47 -4.62 -12.49
C ARG A 119 -10.14 -3.22 -12.97
N CYS A 120 -10.66 -2.83 -14.12
CA CYS A 120 -10.49 -1.48 -14.69
C CYS A 120 -10.99 -0.38 -13.72
N GLU A 121 -11.98 -0.69 -12.86
CA GLU A 121 -12.47 0.25 -11.85
C GLU A 121 -11.44 0.57 -10.75
N ASP A 122 -10.51 -0.36 -10.48
CA ASP A 122 -9.46 -0.23 -9.47
C ASP A 122 -8.21 0.46 -10.04
N GLU A 123 -8.08 0.57 -11.37
CA GLU A 123 -6.96 1.23 -12.03
C GLU A 123 -6.76 2.66 -11.54
N LYS A 124 -7.86 3.38 -11.27
CA LYS A 124 -7.84 4.75 -10.74
C LYS A 124 -7.12 4.88 -9.39
N LEU A 125 -6.93 3.77 -8.65
CA LEU A 125 -6.25 3.75 -7.37
C LEU A 125 -4.72 3.74 -7.51
N PHE A 126 -4.20 3.37 -8.68
CA PHE A 126 -2.76 3.35 -8.99
C PHE A 126 -2.25 4.69 -9.55
N ALA A 127 -3.12 5.69 -9.65
CA ALA A 127 -2.73 7.02 -10.13
C ALA A 127 -1.73 7.70 -9.16
N PRO A 128 -0.73 8.44 -9.68
CA PRO A 128 0.42 8.95 -8.94
C PRO A 128 0.10 9.96 -7.83
#